data_AF-A0A3B6VUN3-F1
#
_entry.id   AF-A0A3B6VUN3-F1
#
_cell.length_a   1.000
_cell.length_b   1.000
_cell.length_c   1.000
_cell.angle_alpha   90.00
_cell.angle_beta   90.00
_cell.angle_gamma   90.00
#
_symmetry.space_group_name_H-M   'P 1'
#
loop_
_entity.id
_entity.type
_entity.pdbx_description
1 polymer ?
#
loop_
_entity_poly.entity_id
_entity_poly.type
_entity_poly.pdbx_seq_one_letter_code
_entity_poly.pdbx_strand_id
1 'polypeptide(L)'
;MFSEQSYQKNIDECINKYINIIFTEEHILLYPFKDSTAFLDLKADYGISDNKIIISAYFAGAGKPLKYGFNQQINEYYYKFWEYFSLTPFFKENYFRYMDILSINRTRMALSKIVDKIVWILPFKKLRDKIRKKIMDDINKILKYD
;
A
#
# COMPACT_ATOMS: atom_id res chain seq x y z
N MET A 1 -17.20 -14.86 -31.71
CA MET A 1 -16.92 -13.41 -31.76
C MET A 1 -17.89 -12.75 -30.80
N PHE A 2 -17.41 -12.10 -29.74
CA PHE A 2 -18.27 -11.53 -28.70
C PHE A 2 -19.06 -10.34 -29.26
N SER A 3 -20.38 -10.31 -29.04
CA SER A 3 -21.24 -9.18 -29.40
C SER A 3 -21.45 -8.25 -28.19
N GLU A 4 -21.81 -7.00 -28.43
CA GLU A 4 -22.10 -6.02 -27.36
C GLU A 4 -23.18 -6.52 -26.39
N GLN A 5 -24.23 -7.16 -26.92
CA GLN A 5 -25.28 -7.80 -26.12
C GLN A 5 -24.75 -8.96 -25.25
N SER A 6 -23.75 -9.70 -25.74
CA SER A 6 -23.10 -10.76 -24.96
C SER A 6 -22.28 -10.20 -23.80
N TYR A 7 -21.63 -9.04 -23.98
CA TYR A 7 -20.89 -8.39 -22.89
C TYR A 7 -21.82 -7.87 -21.82
N GLN A 8 -22.89 -7.19 -22.22
CA GLN A 8 -23.86 -6.61 -21.29
C GLN A 8 -24.50 -7.67 -20.40
N LYS A 9 -24.93 -8.80 -21.00
CA LYS A 9 -25.46 -9.95 -20.25
C LYS A 9 -24.45 -10.50 -19.22
N ASN A 10 -23.19 -10.67 -19.62
CA ASN A 10 -22.15 -11.17 -18.73
C ASN A 10 -21.85 -10.19 -17.57
N ILE A 11 -21.91 -8.88 -17.83
CA ILE A 11 -21.73 -7.85 -16.81
C ILE A 11 -22.92 -7.86 -15.83
N ASP A 12 -24.15 -7.93 -16.33
CA ASP A 12 -25.36 -7.99 -15.51
C ASP A 12 -25.38 -9.25 -14.61
N GLU A 13 -24.97 -10.40 -15.16
CA GLU A 13 -24.79 -11.64 -14.38
C GLU A 13 -23.72 -11.50 -13.30
N CYS A 14 -22.59 -10.83 -13.61
CA CYS A 14 -21.55 -10.54 -12.65
C CYS A 14 -22.06 -9.63 -11.51
N ILE A 15 -22.76 -8.56 -11.85
CA ILE A 15 -23.35 -7.63 -10.88
C ILE A 15 -24.34 -8.39 -10.00
N ASN A 16 -25.32 -9.08 -10.56
CA ASN A 16 -26.34 -9.79 -9.78
C ASN A 16 -25.74 -10.83 -8.83
N LYS A 17 -24.65 -11.49 -9.23
CA LYS A 17 -24.00 -12.52 -8.42
C LYS A 17 -23.11 -11.96 -7.31
N TYR A 18 -22.44 -10.83 -7.53
CA TYR A 18 -21.38 -10.34 -6.64
C TYR A 18 -21.66 -8.97 -6.02
N ILE A 19 -22.75 -8.27 -6.37
CA ILE A 19 -23.09 -6.94 -5.83
C ILE A 19 -23.24 -6.93 -4.30
N ASN A 20 -23.65 -8.06 -3.72
CA ASN A 20 -23.77 -8.24 -2.27
C ASN A 20 -22.50 -8.84 -1.62
N ILE A 21 -21.43 -9.01 -2.40
CA ILE A 21 -20.09 -9.45 -2.00
C ILE A 21 -19.10 -8.31 -2.33
N ILE A 22 -17.81 -8.45 -2.02
CA ILE A 22 -16.77 -7.57 -2.53
C ILE A 22 -16.87 -7.53 -4.07
N PHE A 23 -17.30 -6.40 -4.60
CA PHE A 23 -17.45 -6.13 -6.03
C PHE A 23 -16.52 -4.98 -6.42
N THR A 24 -15.60 -5.24 -7.35
CA THR A 24 -14.66 -4.25 -7.89
C THR A 24 -14.69 -4.32 -9.41
N GLU A 25 -14.17 -3.28 -10.07
CA GLU A 25 -13.96 -3.24 -11.51
C GLU A 25 -13.17 -4.46 -12.03
N GLU A 26 -12.30 -5.05 -11.22
CA GLU A 26 -11.57 -6.29 -11.56
C GLU A 26 -12.54 -7.45 -11.83
N HIS A 27 -13.64 -7.56 -11.09
CA HIS A 27 -14.65 -8.60 -11.31
C HIS A 27 -15.40 -8.40 -12.62
N ILE A 28 -15.74 -7.15 -12.93
CA ILE A 28 -16.41 -6.76 -14.19
C ILE A 28 -15.52 -7.06 -15.39
N LEU A 29 -14.20 -6.91 -15.26
CA LEU A 29 -13.24 -7.24 -16.31
C LEU A 29 -12.96 -8.73 -16.39
N LEU A 30 -12.85 -9.45 -15.27
CA LEU A 30 -12.56 -10.87 -15.29
C LEU A 30 -13.72 -11.69 -15.86
N TYR A 31 -14.97 -11.35 -15.54
CA TYR A 31 -16.14 -12.15 -15.89
C TYR A 31 -16.35 -12.36 -17.41
N PRO A 32 -16.32 -11.32 -18.26
CA PRO A 32 -16.47 -11.47 -19.70
C PRO A 32 -15.22 -12.02 -20.39
N PHE A 33 -14.04 -11.88 -19.78
CA PHE A 33 -12.76 -12.29 -20.38
C PHE A 33 -12.16 -13.54 -19.74
N LYS A 34 -12.88 -14.23 -18.85
CA LYS A 34 -12.35 -15.37 -18.07
C LYS A 34 -11.65 -16.43 -18.93
N ASP A 35 -12.20 -16.71 -20.12
CA ASP A 35 -11.71 -17.72 -21.06
C ASP A 35 -10.71 -17.15 -22.09
N SER A 36 -10.36 -15.87 -21.96
CA SER A 36 -9.48 -15.12 -22.87
C SER A 36 -8.41 -14.33 -22.12
N THR A 37 -8.14 -14.68 -20.87
CA THR A 37 -7.06 -14.10 -20.07
C THR A 37 -5.78 -14.90 -20.27
N ALA A 38 -4.68 -14.21 -20.52
CA ALA A 38 -3.35 -14.79 -20.49
C ALA A 38 -2.68 -14.45 -19.16
N PHE A 39 -1.92 -15.39 -18.60
CA PHE A 39 -1.11 -15.11 -17.42
C PHE A 39 0.07 -14.23 -17.81
N LEU A 40 0.12 -13.03 -17.23
CA LEU A 40 1.27 -12.15 -17.34
C LEU A 40 2.10 -12.27 -16.06
N ASP A 41 3.31 -12.83 -16.17
CA ASP A 41 4.28 -12.76 -15.08
C ASP A 41 4.84 -11.34 -15.00
N LEU A 42 4.14 -10.48 -14.27
CA LEU A 42 4.57 -9.11 -14.01
C LEU A 42 5.84 -9.02 -13.17
N LYS A 43 6.36 -10.17 -12.68
CA LYS A 43 7.40 -10.25 -11.66
C LYS A 43 7.16 -9.24 -10.54
N ALA A 44 5.90 -9.09 -10.15
CA ALA A 44 5.49 -8.14 -9.14
C ALA A 44 5.87 -8.67 -7.77
N ASP A 45 6.46 -7.81 -6.93
CA ASP A 45 6.76 -8.18 -5.56
C ASP A 45 5.53 -8.01 -4.67
N TYR A 46 5.13 -9.13 -4.08
CA TYR A 46 4.07 -9.18 -3.06
C TYR A 46 4.64 -9.45 -1.65
N GLY A 47 5.97 -9.36 -1.47
CA GLY A 47 6.66 -9.47 -0.18
C GLY A 47 7.02 -10.89 0.26
N ILE A 48 7.26 -11.83 -0.66
CA ILE A 48 7.39 -13.27 -0.33
C ILE A 48 8.73 -13.92 -0.78
N SER A 49 9.57 -13.30 -1.62
CA SER A 49 10.80 -13.98 -2.08
C SER A 49 11.97 -13.09 -2.45
N ASP A 50 13.17 -13.45 -1.98
CA ASP A 50 14.42 -12.69 -2.15
C ASP A 50 15.10 -12.80 -3.54
N ASN A 51 14.58 -13.63 -4.45
CA ASN A 51 15.25 -13.97 -5.73
C ASN A 51 14.50 -13.52 -7.01
N LYS A 52 13.67 -12.47 -6.95
CA LYS A 52 12.93 -12.01 -8.14
C LYS A 52 13.52 -10.72 -8.73
N ILE A 53 13.71 -10.71 -10.05
CA ILE A 53 13.89 -9.47 -10.82
C ILE A 53 12.55 -8.75 -10.80
N ILE A 54 12.39 -7.77 -9.93
CA ILE A 54 11.11 -7.07 -9.75
C ILE A 54 10.98 -5.99 -10.81
N ILE A 55 10.01 -6.16 -11.71
CA ILE A 55 9.75 -5.24 -12.83
C ILE A 55 8.73 -4.16 -12.41
N SER A 56 7.82 -4.49 -11.49
CA SER A 56 6.79 -3.57 -11.00
C SER A 56 6.55 -3.76 -9.51
N ALA A 57 6.53 -2.66 -8.76
CA ALA A 57 6.19 -2.67 -7.34
C ALA A 57 4.76 -2.14 -7.16
N TYR A 58 3.90 -2.95 -6.53
CA TYR A 58 2.50 -2.60 -6.33
C TYR A 58 2.21 -2.28 -4.87
N PHE A 59 1.92 -1.02 -4.57
CA PHE A 59 1.46 -0.59 -3.23
C PHE A 59 -0.02 -0.95 -3.02
N ALA A 60 -0.30 -2.24 -2.90
CA ALA A 60 -1.64 -2.76 -2.63
C ALA A 60 -2.16 -2.30 -1.24
N GLY A 61 -3.48 -2.12 -1.13
CA GLY A 61 -4.13 -1.81 0.15
C GLY A 61 -3.95 -0.37 0.65
N ALA A 62 -4.06 -0.17 1.97
CA ALA A 62 -4.16 1.15 2.60
C ALA A 62 -2.83 1.93 2.72
N GLY A 63 -1.68 1.25 2.56
CA GLY A 63 -0.37 1.85 2.65
C GLY A 63 0.06 2.49 1.33
N LYS A 64 -0.30 3.76 1.14
CA LYS A 64 0.09 4.53 -0.06
C LYS A 64 1.28 5.44 0.23
N PRO A 65 2.30 5.54 -0.63
CA PRO A 65 3.48 6.38 -0.37
C PRO A 65 3.17 7.85 -0.10
N LEU A 66 2.14 8.38 -0.77
CA LEU A 66 1.67 9.77 -0.62
C LEU A 66 0.76 10.00 0.60
N LYS A 67 0.53 8.97 1.43
CA LYS A 67 -0.30 9.09 2.64
C LYS A 67 0.59 9.42 3.83
N TYR A 68 0.12 10.32 4.68
CA TYR A 68 0.66 10.46 6.04
C TYR A 68 0.49 9.14 6.79
N GLY A 69 1.54 8.70 7.46
CA GLY A 69 1.47 7.54 8.36
C GLY A 69 1.54 6.24 7.59
N PHE A 70 2.38 6.21 6.55
CA PHE A 70 2.69 5.02 5.78
C PHE A 70 2.93 3.84 6.73
N ASN A 71 2.03 2.86 6.67
CA ASN A 71 1.90 1.79 7.66
C ASN A 71 2.49 0.46 7.15
N GLN A 72 3.15 0.49 5.99
CA GLN A 72 3.93 -0.62 5.46
C GLN A 72 5.42 -0.40 5.74
N GLN A 73 6.22 -1.43 5.50
CA GLN A 73 7.68 -1.34 5.62
C GLN A 73 8.23 -0.39 4.56
N ILE A 74 9.03 0.59 4.98
CA ILE A 74 9.80 1.42 4.03
C ILE A 74 10.97 0.57 3.53
N ASN A 75 10.94 0.25 2.24
CA ASN A 75 11.92 -0.55 1.52
C ASN A 75 12.47 0.24 0.31
N GLU A 76 13.25 -0.41 -0.54
CA GLU A 76 13.82 0.22 -1.74
C GLU A 76 12.74 0.76 -2.70
N TYR A 77 11.60 0.08 -2.84
CA TYR A 77 10.53 0.48 -3.74
C TYR A 77 9.82 1.75 -3.27
N TYR A 78 9.69 1.94 -1.94
CA TYR A 78 9.21 3.19 -1.38
C TYR A 78 10.10 4.37 -1.80
N TYR A 79 11.42 4.20 -1.77
CA TYR A 79 12.35 5.26 -2.19
C TYR A 79 12.35 5.47 -3.69
N LYS A 80 12.30 4.40 -4.50
CA LYS A 80 12.15 4.51 -5.97
C LYS A 80 10.87 5.24 -6.36
N PHE A 81 9.77 5.03 -5.64
CA PHE A 81 8.54 5.81 -5.85
C PHE A 81 8.82 7.31 -5.67
N TRP A 82 9.45 7.71 -4.56
CA TRP A 82 9.73 9.12 -4.28
C TRP A 82 10.73 9.73 -5.25
N GLU A 83 11.73 8.96 -5.69
CA GLU A 83 12.68 9.34 -6.72
C GLU A 83 11.95 9.71 -8.02
N TYR A 84 11.12 8.82 -8.57
CA TYR A 84 10.37 9.11 -9.79
C TYR A 84 9.30 10.18 -9.60
N PHE A 85 8.56 10.13 -8.49
CA PHE A 85 7.52 11.11 -8.20
C PHE A 85 8.07 12.53 -8.10
N SER A 86 9.29 12.69 -7.56
CA SER A 86 9.94 14.00 -7.43
C SER A 86 10.19 14.72 -8.77
N LEU A 87 10.26 13.97 -9.87
CA LEU A 87 10.50 14.51 -11.20
C LEU A 87 9.22 15.09 -11.83
N THR A 88 8.04 14.72 -11.31
CA THR A 88 6.75 15.10 -11.86
C THR A 88 6.40 16.58 -11.62
N PRO A 89 5.59 17.20 -12.50
CA PRO A 89 5.06 18.55 -12.25
C PRO A 89 4.29 18.65 -10.94
N PHE A 90 3.47 17.63 -10.62
CA PHE A 90 2.72 17.55 -9.37
C PHE A 90 3.59 17.77 -8.15
N PHE A 91 4.74 17.08 -8.09
CA PHE A 91 5.68 17.25 -6.99
C PHE A 91 6.34 18.64 -6.98
N LYS A 92 6.80 19.12 -8.13
CA LYS A 92 7.47 20.42 -8.25
C LYS A 92 6.57 21.59 -7.82
N GLU A 93 5.30 21.54 -8.19
CA GLU A 93 4.29 22.56 -7.84
C GLU A 93 3.90 22.53 -6.35
N ASN A 94 4.02 21.38 -5.68
CA ASN A 94 3.60 21.18 -4.29
C ASN A 94 4.73 20.62 -3.42
N TYR A 95 5.97 21.05 -3.69
CA TYR A 95 7.19 20.48 -3.14
C TYR A 95 7.15 20.32 -1.61
N PHE A 96 6.81 21.38 -0.89
CA PHE A 96 6.80 21.39 0.58
C PHE A 96 5.83 20.38 1.16
N ARG A 97 4.62 20.26 0.59
CA ARG A 97 3.60 19.30 1.04
C ARG A 97 4.11 17.87 0.94
N TYR A 98 4.71 17.52 -0.19
CA TYR A 98 5.16 16.16 -0.45
C TYR A 98 6.43 15.81 0.31
N MET A 99 7.33 16.77 0.48
CA MET A 99 8.50 16.60 1.36
C MET A 99 8.10 16.44 2.83
N ASP A 100 7.03 17.11 3.27
CA ASP A 100 6.50 16.93 4.62
C ASP A 100 5.98 15.50 4.83
N ILE A 101 5.20 14.95 3.89
CA ILE A 101 4.73 13.56 3.91
C ILE A 101 5.93 12.59 4.00
N LEU A 102 6.93 12.76 3.13
CA LEU A 102 8.13 11.91 3.14
C LEU A 102 8.89 12.01 4.47
N SER A 103 9.08 13.23 4.98
CA SER A 103 9.80 13.51 6.22
C SER A 103 9.10 12.89 7.44
N ILE A 104 7.79 13.08 7.56
CA ILE A 104 6.98 12.54 8.66
C ILE A 104 7.02 11.01 8.64
N ASN A 105 6.86 10.39 7.47
CA ASN A 105 6.90 8.94 7.34
C ASN A 105 8.27 8.35 7.74
N ARG A 106 9.37 8.99 7.31
CA ARG A 106 10.73 8.58 7.71
C ARG A 106 10.96 8.75 9.21
N THR A 107 10.54 9.89 9.76
CA THR A 107 10.68 10.21 11.19
C THR A 107 9.91 9.22 12.05
N ARG A 108 8.65 8.93 11.71
CA ARG A 108 7.84 7.91 12.41
C ARG A 108 8.52 6.54 12.42
N MET A 109 9.08 6.10 11.28
CA MET A 109 9.78 4.82 11.23
C MET A 109 11.05 4.81 12.09
N ALA A 110 11.83 5.89 12.06
CA ALA A 110 13.02 6.03 12.89
C ALA A 110 12.67 5.95 14.39
N LEU A 111 11.62 6.67 14.81
CA LEU A 111 11.10 6.63 16.18
C LEU A 111 10.61 5.24 16.55
N SER A 112 9.86 4.56 15.67
CA SER A 112 9.41 3.17 15.91
C SER A 112 10.58 2.23 16.20
N LYS A 113 11.67 2.33 15.42
CA LYS A 113 12.90 1.53 15.65
C LYS A 113 13.57 1.84 16.98
N ILE A 114 13.55 3.11 17.42
CA ILE A 114 14.08 3.51 18.73
C ILE A 114 13.21 2.94 19.85
N VAL A 115 11.88 3.06 19.73
CA VAL A 115 10.93 2.47 20.69
C VAL A 115 11.16 0.97 20.78
N ASP A 116 11.30 0.26 19.66
CA ASP A 116 11.57 -1.18 19.68
C ASP A 116 12.83 -1.53 20.48
N LYS A 117 13.92 -0.78 20.32
CA LYS A 117 15.15 -0.96 21.11
C LYS A 117 14.93 -0.72 22.61
N ILE A 118 14.23 0.37 22.97
CA ILE A 118 13.96 0.72 24.37
C ILE A 118 13.13 -0.36 25.05
N VAL A 119 12.02 -0.76 24.41
CA VAL A 119 11.08 -1.67 25.04
C VAL A 119 11.58 -3.13 25.00
N TRP A 120 12.60 -3.43 24.18
CA TRP A 120 13.26 -4.75 24.17
C TRP A 120 13.97 -5.08 25.50
N ILE A 121 14.37 -4.07 26.27
CA ILE A 121 15.00 -4.24 27.59
C ILE A 121 14.02 -4.87 28.60
N LEU A 122 12.71 -4.74 28.38
CA LEU A 122 11.69 -5.28 29.27
C LEU A 122 11.48 -6.78 29.00
N PRO A 123 11.57 -7.65 30.03
CA PRO A 123 11.50 -9.11 29.85
C PRO A 123 10.08 -9.61 29.55
N PHE A 124 9.04 -8.84 29.89
CA PHE A 124 7.65 -9.27 29.75
C PHE A 124 7.03 -8.77 28.44
N LYS A 125 6.79 -9.70 27.49
CA LYS A 125 6.20 -9.41 26.17
C LYS A 125 4.91 -8.56 26.26
N LYS A 126 3.95 -8.93 27.12
CA LYS A 126 2.68 -8.20 27.27
C LYS A 126 2.88 -6.74 27.71
N LEU A 127 3.82 -6.52 28.64
CA LEU A 127 4.16 -5.18 29.12
C LEU A 127 4.85 -4.37 28.01
N ARG A 128 5.79 -5.00 27.29
CA ARG A 128 6.45 -4.39 26.14
C ARG A 128 5.46 -3.96 25.07
N ASP A 129 4.55 -4.84 24.69
CA ASP A 129 3.59 -4.53 23.62
C ASP A 129 2.64 -3.40 24.04
N LYS A 130 2.23 -3.34 25.31
CA LYS A 130 1.43 -2.24 25.87
C LYS A 130 2.18 -0.89 25.86
N ILE A 131 3.44 -0.89 26.29
CA ILE A 131 4.28 0.32 26.32
C ILE A 131 4.57 0.80 24.91
N ARG A 132 4.96 -0.11 24.00
CA ARG A 132 5.17 0.19 22.58
C ARG A 132 3.93 0.87 22.00
N LYS A 133 2.75 0.28 22.20
CA LYS A 133 1.49 0.85 21.69
C LYS A 133 1.28 2.27 22.22
N LYS A 134 1.40 2.48 23.53
CA LYS A 134 1.20 3.80 24.15
C LYS A 134 2.16 4.85 23.58
N ILE A 135 3.46 4.54 23.51
CA ILE A 135 4.46 5.48 22.99
C ILE A 135 4.21 5.79 21.51
N MET A 136 3.85 4.77 20.70
CA MET A 136 3.53 4.97 19.29
C MET A 136 2.27 5.83 19.09
N ASP A 137 1.25 5.67 19.93
CA ASP A 137 0.05 6.50 19.91
C ASP A 137 0.39 7.97 20.22
N ASP A 138 1.27 8.22 21.20
CA ASP A 138 1.72 9.56 21.55
C ASP A 138 2.58 10.19 20.44
N ILE A 139 3.49 9.44 19.83
CA ILE A 139 4.28 9.87 18.66
C ILE A 139 3.35 10.26 17.51
N ASN A 140 2.33 9.45 17.23
CA ASN A 140 1.39 9.71 16.15
C ASN A 140 0.63 11.04 16.39
N LYS A 141 0.23 11.33 17.62
CA LYS A 141 -0.41 12.62 17.97
C LYS A 141 0.53 13.81 17.77
N ILE A 142 1.80 13.68 18.18
CA ILE A 142 2.80 14.77 18.04
C ILE A 142 3.09 15.08 16.57
N LEU A 143 3.18 14.04 15.74
CA LEU A 143 3.38 14.19 14.30
C LEU A 143 2.13 14.71 13.55
N LYS A 144 1.05 15.04 14.28
CA LYS A 144 -0.22 15.60 13.75
C LYS A 144 -0.80 14.77 12.61
N TYR A 145 -1.08 13.50 12.88
CA TYR A 145 -2.02 12.73 12.05
C TYR A 145 -3.44 13.22 12.31
N ASP A 146 -3.94 14.11 11.44
CA ASP A 146 -5.38 14.29 11.18
C ASP A 146 -5.66 13.93 9.71
#